data_AF-A0A2V8LG18-F1
#
_entry.id   AF-A0A2V8LG18-F1
#
_cell.length_a   1.000
_cell.length_b   1.000
_cell.length_c   1.000
_cell.angle_alpha   90.00
_cell.angle_beta   90.00
_cell.angle_gamma   90.00
#
_symmetry.space_group_name_H-M   'P 1'
#
loop_
_entity.id
_entity.type
_entity.pdbx_description
1 polymer ?
#
loop_
_entity_poly.entity_id
_entity_poly.type
_entity_poly.pdbx_seq_one_letter_code
_entity_poly.pdbx_strand_id
1 'polypeptide(L)'
;MLGHTPVLLEEVMKFLDPKPGGRFIDATLGAGGHTRAILERTAPDGRVLAIDQDELALAGARESLQSSGSRLIMEHSNFKNITPLAAGHGFLEVEGVLADIGISSMMVDDPSRGFSFMREGPLDMRMDRTQDLTAADVVNTYAEKEIADILYTYGEERRSRPIARSIVRARPLRLTTDLTRAIERVMGGPRGRIHP
;
A
#
# COMPACT_ATOMS: atom_id res chain seq x y z
N MET A 1 -14.00 -14.53 11.19
CA MET A 1 -13.04 -13.57 10.62
C MET A 1 -13.08 -13.72 9.11
N LEU A 2 -13.59 -12.73 8.38
CA LEU A 2 -13.31 -12.63 6.94
C LEU A 2 -11.86 -12.12 6.85
N GLY A 3 -10.91 -13.05 6.82
CA GLY A 3 -9.49 -12.74 6.78
C GLY A 3 -9.07 -12.25 5.40
N HIS A 4 -8.18 -11.26 5.36
CA HIS A 4 -7.48 -10.90 4.12
C HIS A 4 -6.76 -12.14 3.58
N THR A 5 -7.07 -12.53 2.34
CA THR A 5 -6.41 -13.67 1.66
C THR A 5 -5.25 -13.11 0.86
N PRO A 6 -4.00 -13.52 1.13
CA PRO A 6 -2.84 -13.01 0.41
C PRO A 6 -2.91 -13.37 -1.06
N VAL A 7 -2.50 -12.44 -1.91
CA VAL A 7 -2.45 -12.67 -3.36
C VAL A 7 -1.35 -13.68 -3.68
N LEU A 8 -1.68 -14.70 -4.49
CA LEU A 8 -0.77 -15.73 -4.99
C LEU A 8 0.06 -16.42 -3.88
N LEU A 9 -0.56 -16.69 -2.73
CA LEU A 9 0.13 -17.24 -1.56
C LEU A 9 0.93 -18.51 -1.88
N GLU A 10 0.33 -19.46 -2.59
CA GLU A 10 0.97 -20.74 -2.92
C GLU A 10 2.12 -20.57 -3.90
N GLU A 11 1.97 -19.72 -4.91
CA GLU A 11 3.02 -19.39 -5.86
C GLU A 11 4.20 -18.70 -5.16
N VAL A 12 3.92 -17.72 -4.29
CA VAL A 12 4.95 -17.04 -3.52
C VAL A 12 5.70 -18.02 -2.63
N MET A 13 5.01 -18.90 -1.89
CA MET A 13 5.67 -19.91 -1.07
C MET A 13 6.48 -20.92 -1.89
N LYS A 14 6.03 -21.25 -3.10
CA LYS A 14 6.76 -22.13 -4.01
C LYS A 14 8.07 -21.50 -4.51
N PHE A 15 8.06 -20.22 -4.87
CA PHE A 15 9.26 -19.55 -5.40
C PHE A 15 10.21 -19.05 -4.31
N LEU A 16 9.66 -18.59 -3.19
CA LEU A 16 10.44 -18.16 -2.02
C LEU A 16 11.05 -19.37 -1.29
N ASP A 17 10.42 -20.54 -1.40
CA ASP A 17 10.84 -21.83 -0.87
C ASP A 17 11.37 -21.81 0.58
N PRO A 18 10.64 -21.19 1.54
CA PRO A 18 11.14 -21.00 2.90
C PRO A 18 11.42 -22.32 3.61
N LYS A 19 12.63 -22.43 4.18
CA LYS A 19 13.09 -23.63 4.91
C LYS A 19 13.18 -23.39 6.42
N PRO A 20 13.09 -24.45 7.25
CA PRO A 20 13.33 -24.36 8.68
C PRO A 20 14.62 -23.60 9.02
N GLY A 21 14.55 -22.68 9.98
CA GLY A 21 15.70 -21.85 10.41
C GLY A 21 16.00 -20.63 9.54
N GLY A 22 15.32 -20.49 8.39
CA GLY A 22 15.64 -19.45 7.43
C GLY A 22 15.29 -18.03 7.86
N ARG A 23 15.99 -17.06 7.28
CA ARG A 23 15.77 -15.62 7.50
C ARG A 23 15.20 -14.96 6.26
N PHE A 24 14.10 -14.24 6.42
CA PHE A 24 13.39 -13.60 5.32
C PHE A 24 13.07 -12.15 5.64
N ILE A 25 12.91 -11.34 4.59
CA ILE A 25 12.37 -9.99 4.71
C ILE A 25 11.02 -9.95 3.99
N ASP A 26 9.99 -9.46 4.67
CA ASP A 26 8.73 -9.05 4.06
C ASP A 26 8.73 -7.52 4.00
N ALA A 27 8.90 -6.96 2.81
CA ALA A 27 9.04 -5.52 2.60
C ALA A 27 7.68 -4.77 2.62
N THR A 28 6.57 -5.50 2.69
CA THR A 28 5.20 -4.98 2.56
C THR A 28 4.26 -5.82 3.43
N LEU A 29 4.48 -5.81 4.75
CA LEU A 29 3.80 -6.71 5.69
C LEU A 29 2.27 -6.77 5.50
N GLY A 30 1.63 -5.62 5.33
CA GLY A 30 0.19 -5.50 5.17
C GLY A 30 -0.56 -6.18 6.33
N ALA A 31 -1.50 -7.06 6.00
CA ALA A 31 -2.25 -7.84 6.99
C ALA A 31 -1.43 -9.02 7.58
N GLY A 32 -0.20 -9.26 7.12
CA GLY A 32 0.72 -10.26 7.65
C GLY A 32 0.50 -11.70 7.14
N GLY A 33 -0.30 -11.90 6.10
CA GLY A 33 -0.64 -13.24 5.64
C GLY A 33 0.52 -14.00 4.98
N HIS A 34 1.35 -13.35 4.14
CA HIS A 34 2.56 -14.00 3.63
C HIS A 34 3.60 -14.20 4.73
N THR A 35 3.85 -13.19 5.57
CA THR A 35 4.71 -13.32 6.76
C THR A 35 4.31 -14.51 7.63
N ARG A 36 3.02 -14.74 7.88
CA ARG A 36 2.53 -15.92 8.61
C ARG A 36 2.99 -17.22 7.97
N ALA A 37 2.74 -17.37 6.66
CA ALA A 37 3.10 -18.58 5.94
C ALA A 37 4.62 -18.83 5.93
N ILE A 38 5.43 -17.76 5.84
CA ILE A 38 6.89 -17.85 5.99
C ILE A 38 7.25 -18.35 7.39
N LEU A 39 6.69 -17.76 8.45
CA LEU A 39 6.98 -18.17 9.84
C LEU A 39 6.54 -19.60 10.14
N GLU A 40 5.44 -20.07 9.56
CA GLU A 40 4.99 -21.47 9.69
C GLU A 40 5.97 -22.44 9.02
N ARG A 41 6.45 -22.13 7.81
CA ARG A 41 7.37 -22.99 7.05
C ARG A 41 8.81 -22.99 7.56
N THR A 42 9.22 -21.88 8.17
CA THR A 42 10.57 -21.71 8.73
C THR A 42 10.69 -22.12 10.20
N ALA A 43 9.61 -22.65 10.80
CA ALA A 43 9.61 -23.13 12.17
C ALA A 43 10.66 -24.23 12.41
N PRO A 44 11.19 -24.37 13.65
CA PRO A 44 10.80 -23.65 14.87
C PRO A 44 11.52 -22.30 15.10
N ASP A 45 12.57 -22.00 14.35
CA ASP A 45 13.57 -20.98 14.71
C ASP A 45 13.85 -19.94 13.62
N GLY A 46 13.29 -20.08 12.42
CA GLY A 46 13.43 -19.08 11.36
C GLY A 46 12.81 -17.74 11.74
N ARG A 47 13.29 -16.66 11.11
CA ARG A 47 12.97 -15.28 11.49
C ARG A 47 12.53 -14.45 10.28
N VAL A 48 11.63 -13.50 10.52
CA VAL A 48 11.16 -12.55 9.51
C VAL A 48 11.36 -11.12 10.01
N LEU A 49 12.00 -10.29 9.20
CA LEU A 49 11.96 -8.84 9.32
C LEU A 49 10.83 -8.32 8.41
N ALA A 50 9.76 -7.84 9.02
CA ALA A 50 8.61 -7.31 8.33
C ALA A 50 8.61 -5.78 8.39
N ILE A 51 8.45 -5.14 7.24
CA ILE A 51 8.47 -3.69 7.08
C ILE A 51 7.11 -3.26 6.54
N ASP A 52 6.55 -2.21 7.12
CA ASP A 52 5.42 -1.49 6.55
C ASP A 52 5.49 -0.01 6.91
N GLN A 53 4.96 0.83 6.04
CA GLN A 53 4.86 2.27 6.25
C GLN A 53 3.48 2.67 6.81
N ASP A 54 2.54 1.74 6.89
CA ASP A 54 1.21 1.96 7.48
C ASP A 54 1.17 1.43 8.93
N GLU A 55 1.07 2.33 9.90
CA GLU A 55 0.94 1.98 11.32
C GLU A 55 -0.26 1.07 11.61
N LEU A 56 -1.36 1.19 10.85
CA LEU A 56 -2.54 0.35 11.03
C LEU A 56 -2.27 -1.10 10.59
N ALA A 57 -1.48 -1.28 9.51
CA ALA A 57 -1.05 -2.60 9.07
C ALA A 57 -0.18 -3.26 10.13
N LEU A 58 0.79 -2.53 10.69
CA LEU A 58 1.64 -3.01 11.78
C LEU A 58 0.84 -3.35 13.05
N ALA A 59 -0.14 -2.53 13.42
CA ALA A 59 -0.99 -2.80 14.58
C ALA A 59 -1.80 -4.09 14.38
N GLY A 60 -2.47 -4.25 13.23
CA GLY A 60 -3.26 -5.44 12.93
C GLY A 60 -2.40 -6.71 12.80
N ALA A 61 -1.22 -6.61 12.18
CA ALA A 61 -0.30 -7.73 12.07
C ALA A 61 0.27 -8.13 13.44
N ARG A 62 0.59 -7.17 14.33
CA ARG A 62 1.06 -7.45 15.70
C ARG A 62 0.03 -8.26 16.50
N GLU A 63 -1.25 -7.93 16.38
CA GLU A 63 -2.34 -8.70 17.02
C GLU A 63 -2.42 -10.10 16.41
N SER A 64 -2.42 -10.20 15.08
CA SER A 64 -2.67 -11.46 14.38
C SER A 64 -1.47 -12.42 14.34
N LEU A 65 -0.26 -11.95 14.65
CA LEU A 65 1.00 -12.72 14.62
C LEU A 65 1.68 -12.79 15.99
N GLN A 66 0.98 -12.45 17.07
CA GLN A 66 1.50 -12.46 18.45
C GLN A 66 2.17 -13.78 18.86
N SER A 67 1.71 -14.92 18.33
CA SER A 67 2.27 -16.25 18.59
C SER A 67 3.68 -16.47 18.01
N SER A 68 4.14 -15.57 17.13
CA SER A 68 5.45 -15.67 16.49
C SER A 68 6.59 -15.23 17.40
N GLY A 69 6.29 -14.54 18.51
CA GLY A 69 7.28 -14.15 19.52
C GLY A 69 8.47 -13.40 18.91
N SER A 70 9.68 -13.76 19.31
CA SER A 70 10.93 -13.13 18.85
C SER A 70 11.33 -13.49 17.40
N ARG A 71 10.58 -14.38 16.74
CA ARG A 71 10.82 -14.76 15.34
C ARG A 71 10.37 -13.69 14.36
N LEU A 72 9.44 -12.83 14.76
CA LEU A 72 8.95 -11.72 13.96
C LEU A 72 9.49 -10.40 14.50
N ILE A 73 10.14 -9.64 13.63
CA ILE A 73 10.58 -8.27 13.88
C ILE A 73 9.76 -7.37 12.97
N MET A 74 9.18 -6.31 13.50
CA MET A 74 8.29 -5.41 12.77
C MET A 74 8.81 -3.98 12.84
N GLU A 75 9.06 -3.37 11.69
CA GLU A 75 9.60 -2.02 11.59
C GLU A 75 8.64 -1.08 10.86
N HIS A 76 8.34 0.05 11.49
CA HIS A 76 7.59 1.15 10.86
C HIS A 76 8.54 1.96 9.97
N SER A 77 8.56 1.63 8.69
CA SER A 77 9.40 2.30 7.72
C SER A 77 8.94 2.07 6.28
N ASN A 78 9.40 2.90 5.37
CA ASN A 78 9.25 2.60 3.95
C ASN A 78 10.33 1.58 3.53
N PHE A 79 9.96 0.60 2.69
CA PHE A 79 10.88 -0.43 2.21
C PHE A 79 12.12 0.09 1.48
N LYS A 80 12.13 1.36 1.03
CA LYS A 80 13.36 2.01 0.52
C LYS A 80 14.51 1.97 1.53
N ASN A 81 14.20 1.82 2.82
CA ASN A 81 15.14 1.70 3.93
C ASN A 81 15.49 0.23 4.27
N ILE A 82 15.16 -0.74 3.40
CA ILE A 82 15.39 -2.17 3.66
C ILE A 82 16.84 -2.48 4.02
N THR A 83 17.83 -1.87 3.35
CA THR A 83 19.25 -2.14 3.61
C THR A 83 19.72 -1.71 5.00
N PRO A 84 19.53 -0.45 5.45
CA PRO A 84 19.90 -0.07 6.81
C PRO A 84 19.10 -0.82 7.89
N LEU A 85 17.82 -1.11 7.67
CA LEU A 85 17.02 -1.93 8.59
C LEU A 85 17.57 -3.36 8.70
N ALA A 86 17.86 -3.98 7.56
CA ALA A 86 18.45 -5.31 7.51
C ALA A 86 19.79 -5.36 8.27
N ALA A 87 20.65 -4.35 8.10
CA ALA A 87 21.88 -4.23 8.88
C ALA A 87 21.63 -4.14 10.39
N GLY A 88 20.69 -3.29 10.82
CA GLY A 88 20.36 -3.09 12.23
C GLY A 88 19.82 -4.32 12.96
N HIS A 89 19.13 -5.21 12.24
CA HIS A 89 18.50 -6.40 12.82
C HIS A 89 19.22 -7.73 12.52
N GLY A 90 20.34 -7.70 11.77
CA GLY A 90 21.08 -8.91 11.40
C GLY A 90 20.46 -9.72 10.26
N PHE A 91 19.86 -9.03 9.28
CA PHE A 91 19.21 -9.58 8.07
C PHE A 91 19.96 -9.19 6.78
N LEU A 92 21.26 -8.88 6.84
CA LEU A 92 22.05 -8.66 5.60
C LEU A 92 22.21 -9.94 4.78
N GLU A 93 22.22 -11.10 5.45
CA GLU A 93 22.18 -12.41 4.85
C GLU A 93 20.80 -13.01 5.09
N VAL A 94 20.02 -13.15 4.02
CA VAL A 94 18.65 -13.67 4.01
C VAL A 94 18.47 -14.64 2.86
N GLU A 95 17.57 -15.60 3.03
CA GLU A 95 17.22 -16.60 2.02
C GLU A 95 16.23 -16.06 0.99
N GLY A 96 15.50 -15.00 1.33
CA GLY A 96 14.59 -14.36 0.41
C GLY A 96 14.02 -13.04 0.91
N VAL A 97 13.59 -12.23 -0.06
CA VAL A 97 12.89 -10.96 0.15
C VAL A 97 11.58 -11.03 -0.62
N LEU A 98 10.48 -10.72 0.06
CA LEU A 98 9.14 -10.61 -0.52
C LEU A 98 8.73 -9.13 -0.56
N ALA A 99 8.08 -8.72 -1.66
CA ALA A 99 7.38 -7.46 -1.76
C ALA A 99 6.09 -7.64 -2.58
N ASP A 100 4.95 -7.46 -1.92
CA ASP A 100 3.62 -7.41 -2.52
C ASP A 100 3.22 -5.95 -2.73
N ILE A 101 3.50 -5.44 -3.93
CA ILE A 101 3.33 -4.02 -4.26
C ILE A 101 1.86 -3.72 -4.58
N GLY A 102 1.24 -2.94 -3.71
CA GLY A 102 -0.13 -2.47 -3.93
C GLY A 102 -0.69 -1.75 -2.72
N ILE A 103 -2.00 -1.48 -2.78
CA ILE A 103 -2.77 -1.01 -1.63
C ILE A 103 -3.45 -2.21 -0.96
N SER A 104 -3.53 -2.19 0.36
CA SER A 104 -4.22 -3.24 1.10
C SER A 104 -5.74 -3.03 1.08
N SER A 105 -6.51 -4.11 1.28
CA SER A 105 -7.97 -3.99 1.43
C SER A 105 -8.35 -3.10 2.61
N MET A 106 -7.56 -3.10 3.69
CA MET A 106 -7.75 -2.24 4.86
C MET A 106 -7.73 -0.74 4.49
N MET A 107 -6.85 -0.35 3.55
CA MET A 107 -6.78 1.03 3.04
C MET A 107 -8.00 1.39 2.19
N VAL A 108 -8.50 0.46 1.39
CA VAL A 108 -9.69 0.66 0.53
C VAL A 108 -10.98 0.64 1.33
N ASP A 109 -11.02 -0.17 2.40
CA ASP A 109 -12.22 -0.43 3.20
C ASP A 109 -12.47 0.62 4.29
N ASP A 110 -11.47 1.42 4.63
CA ASP A 110 -11.61 2.56 5.53
C ASP A 110 -11.77 3.86 4.71
N PRO A 111 -12.99 4.43 4.62
CA PRO A 111 -13.21 5.66 3.87
C PRO A 111 -12.37 6.84 4.39
N SER A 112 -11.98 6.84 5.67
CA SER A 112 -11.14 7.90 6.24
C SER A 112 -9.74 7.97 5.59
N ARG A 113 -9.32 6.91 4.90
CA ARG A 113 -8.04 6.85 4.18
C ARG A 113 -8.09 7.50 2.80
N GLY A 114 -9.27 7.62 2.20
CA GLY A 114 -9.45 8.28 0.90
C GLY A 114 -8.96 7.50 -0.32
N PHE A 115 -8.59 6.23 -0.20
CA PHE A 115 -8.14 5.41 -1.35
C PHE A 115 -9.28 4.93 -2.26
N SER A 116 -10.53 5.01 -1.79
CA SER A 116 -11.71 4.56 -2.53
C SER A 116 -12.63 5.72 -2.85
N PHE A 117 -13.17 5.73 -4.07
CA PHE A 117 -14.25 6.63 -4.47
C PHE A 117 -15.65 6.03 -4.22
N MET A 118 -15.73 4.72 -3.88
CA MET A 118 -17.00 4.03 -3.64
C MET A 118 -17.67 4.49 -2.34
N ARG A 119 -16.86 4.90 -1.36
CA ARG A 119 -17.31 5.50 -0.11
C ARG A 119 -16.64 6.85 0.04
N GLU A 120 -17.44 7.86 0.37
CA GLU A 120 -16.95 9.22 0.52
C GLU A 120 -15.97 9.32 1.71
N GLY A 121 -14.86 10.02 1.48
CA GLY A 121 -13.81 10.23 2.47
C GLY A 121 -12.94 11.43 2.09
N PRO A 122 -12.04 11.88 2.99
CA PRO A 122 -11.11 12.96 2.69
C PRO A 122 -10.12 12.53 1.61
N LEU A 123 -9.60 13.49 0.84
CA LEU A 123 -8.48 13.29 -0.08
C LEU A 123 -7.15 13.18 0.68
N ASP A 124 -6.96 12.11 1.46
CA ASP A 124 -5.71 11.82 2.16
C ASP A 124 -4.76 10.98 1.27
N MET A 125 -5.11 9.71 1.04
CA MET A 125 -4.35 8.74 0.24
C MET A 125 -2.90 8.48 0.69
N ARG A 126 -2.49 8.93 1.89
CA ARG A 126 -1.20 8.53 2.46
C ARG A 126 -1.29 7.11 3.03
N MET A 127 -0.31 6.29 2.66
CA MET A 127 -0.07 5.02 3.36
C MET A 127 0.46 5.29 4.77
N ASP A 128 1.46 6.19 4.84
CA ASP A 128 2.06 6.69 6.08
C ASP A 128 1.48 8.06 6.43
N ARG A 129 0.59 8.09 7.43
CA ARG A 129 -0.07 9.32 7.89
C ARG A 129 0.84 10.27 8.68
N THR A 130 2.10 9.89 8.93
CA THR A 130 3.11 10.78 9.53
C THR A 130 3.71 11.76 8.51
N GLN A 131 3.56 11.48 7.21
CA GLN A 131 4.03 12.37 6.14
C GLN A 131 3.10 13.55 5.93
N ASP A 132 3.60 14.71 5.51
CA ASP A 132 2.76 15.91 5.39
C ASP A 132 1.88 15.95 4.14
N LEU A 133 2.39 15.49 3.00
CA LEU A 133 1.75 15.70 1.69
C LEU A 133 0.53 14.79 1.48
N THR A 134 -0.67 15.37 1.42
CA THR A 134 -1.92 14.66 1.10
C THR A 134 -2.29 14.74 -0.38
N ALA A 135 -3.20 13.86 -0.83
CA ALA A 135 -3.81 14.02 -2.15
C ALA A 135 -4.56 15.35 -2.30
N ALA A 136 -5.16 15.87 -1.22
CA ALA A 136 -5.80 17.18 -1.20
C ALA A 136 -4.79 18.30 -1.50
N ASP A 137 -3.58 18.23 -0.92
CA ASP A 137 -2.52 19.21 -1.20
C ASP A 137 -2.12 19.17 -2.67
N VAL A 138 -1.90 17.97 -3.22
CA VAL A 138 -1.55 17.79 -4.64
C VAL A 138 -2.62 18.39 -5.55
N VAL A 139 -3.89 17.98 -5.40
CA VAL A 139 -4.94 18.43 -6.34
C VAL A 139 -5.30 19.90 -6.19
N ASN A 140 -5.07 20.52 -5.02
CA ASN A 140 -5.41 21.91 -4.77
C ASN A 140 -4.25 22.89 -5.01
N THR A 141 -2.99 22.46 -4.90
CA THR A 141 -1.84 23.38 -4.92
C THR A 141 -0.95 23.25 -6.16
N TYR A 142 -0.84 22.07 -6.76
CA TYR A 142 0.06 21.87 -7.91
C TYR A 142 -0.46 22.61 -9.16
N ALA A 143 0.41 22.92 -10.11
CA ALA A 143 -0.01 23.50 -11.39
C ALA A 143 -0.80 22.49 -12.24
N GLU A 144 -1.65 22.97 -13.16
CA GLU A 144 -2.41 22.11 -14.10
C GLU A 144 -1.49 21.13 -14.84
N LYS A 145 -0.32 21.60 -15.28
CA LYS A 145 0.67 20.77 -16.00
C LYS A 145 1.20 19.65 -15.11
N GLU A 146 1.52 19.93 -13.86
CA GLU A 146 2.05 18.93 -12.93
C GLU A 146 1.01 17.84 -12.65
N ILE A 147 -0.25 18.21 -12.45
CA ILE A 147 -1.35 17.24 -12.31
C ILE A 147 -1.51 16.42 -13.59
N ALA A 148 -1.44 17.04 -14.77
CA ALA A 148 -1.52 16.32 -16.03
C ALA A 148 -0.35 15.34 -16.21
N ASP A 149 0.86 15.72 -15.81
CA ASP A 149 2.06 14.88 -15.90
C ASP A 149 1.96 13.67 -14.94
N ILE A 150 1.44 13.87 -13.72
CA ILE A 150 1.14 12.79 -12.75
C ILE A 150 0.13 11.80 -13.34
N LEU A 151 -1.02 12.29 -13.83
CA LEU A 151 -2.08 11.45 -14.39
C LEU A 151 -1.62 10.69 -15.64
N TYR A 152 -0.78 11.32 -16.48
CA TYR A 152 -0.24 10.67 -17.66
C TYR A 152 0.78 9.59 -17.31
N THR A 153 1.70 9.89 -16.39
CA THR A 153 2.85 9.02 -16.09
C THR A 153 2.44 7.84 -15.20
N TYR A 154 1.65 8.09 -14.15
CA TYR A 154 1.29 7.08 -13.16
C TYR A 154 -0.11 6.51 -13.35
N GLY A 155 -1.03 7.29 -13.93
CA GLY A 155 -2.38 6.84 -14.26
C GLY A 155 -2.53 6.30 -15.68
N GLU A 156 -1.47 6.39 -16.51
CA GLU A 156 -1.48 6.02 -17.93
C GLU A 156 -2.63 6.68 -18.74
N GLU A 157 -3.14 7.83 -18.28
CA GLU A 157 -4.35 8.45 -18.80
C GLU A 157 -4.05 9.42 -19.95
N ARG A 158 -4.47 9.05 -21.17
CA ARG A 158 -4.25 9.85 -22.39
C ARG A 158 -4.99 11.19 -22.38
N ARG A 159 -6.10 11.28 -21.65
CA ARG A 159 -6.90 12.48 -21.40
C ARG A 159 -6.46 13.23 -20.14
N SER A 160 -5.21 13.03 -19.69
CA SER A 160 -4.65 13.70 -18.52
C SER A 160 -4.80 15.22 -18.54
N ARG A 161 -4.53 15.88 -19.67
CA ARG A 161 -4.63 17.35 -19.81
C ARG A 161 -6.05 17.88 -19.56
N PRO A 162 -7.10 17.42 -20.27
CA PRO A 162 -8.45 17.89 -19.99
C PRO A 162 -8.94 17.50 -18.58
N ILE A 163 -8.52 16.35 -18.04
CA ILE A 163 -8.85 15.97 -16.65
C ILE A 163 -8.20 16.92 -15.65
N ALA A 164 -6.90 17.18 -15.76
CA ALA A 164 -6.18 18.11 -14.90
C ALA A 164 -6.81 19.51 -14.93
N ARG A 165 -7.19 20.00 -16.12
CA ARG A 165 -7.94 21.26 -16.25
C ARG A 165 -9.26 21.24 -15.49
N SER A 166 -9.99 20.13 -15.55
CA SER A 166 -11.26 19.96 -14.82
C SER A 166 -11.05 19.98 -13.31
N ILE A 167 -10.00 19.31 -12.82
CA ILE A 167 -9.60 19.31 -11.42
C ILE A 167 -9.28 20.73 -10.95
N VAL A 168 -8.42 21.46 -11.68
CA VAL A 168 -8.03 22.84 -11.33
C VAL A 168 -9.24 23.77 -11.29
N ARG A 169 -10.16 23.65 -12.26
CA ARG A 169 -11.41 24.43 -12.29
C ARG A 169 -12.38 24.12 -11.15
N ALA A 170 -12.30 22.91 -10.59
CA ALA A 170 -13.19 22.45 -9.54
C ALA A 170 -12.70 22.79 -8.12
N ARG A 171 -11.50 23.37 -7.97
CA ARG A 171 -10.90 23.71 -6.67
C ARG A 171 -11.82 24.61 -5.83
N PRO A 172 -11.83 24.45 -4.49
CA PRO A 172 -11.10 23.44 -3.72
C PRO A 172 -11.80 22.07 -3.70
N LEU A 173 -11.03 20.98 -3.82
CA LEU A 173 -11.50 19.60 -3.66
C LEU A 173 -11.16 19.12 -2.25
N ARG A 174 -12.12 18.54 -1.53
CA ARG A 174 -11.89 18.05 -0.15
C ARG A 174 -12.14 16.55 -0.03
N LEU A 175 -13.10 16.05 -0.79
CA LEU A 175 -13.59 14.69 -0.69
C LEU A 175 -13.24 13.87 -1.94
N THR A 176 -13.15 12.55 -1.79
CA THR A 176 -12.95 11.62 -2.91
C THR A 176 -14.01 11.81 -4.00
N THR A 177 -15.26 12.07 -3.61
CA THR A 177 -16.39 12.36 -4.51
C THR A 177 -16.25 13.69 -5.26
N ASP A 178 -15.51 14.67 -4.74
CA ASP A 178 -15.20 15.90 -5.48
C ASP A 178 -14.28 15.61 -6.66
N LEU A 179 -13.24 14.80 -6.41
CA LEU A 179 -12.28 14.38 -7.43
C LEU A 179 -12.94 13.52 -8.50
N THR A 180 -13.75 12.53 -8.10
CA THR A 180 -14.53 11.71 -9.04
C THR A 180 -15.40 12.58 -9.95
N ARG A 181 -16.19 13.51 -9.38
CA ARG A 181 -17.04 14.41 -10.18
C ARG A 181 -16.23 15.28 -11.14
N ALA A 182 -15.04 15.73 -10.76
CA ALA A 182 -14.17 16.51 -11.65
C ALA A 182 -13.69 15.66 -12.84
N ILE A 183 -13.35 14.40 -12.62
CA ILE A 183 -12.90 13.46 -13.67
C ILE A 183 -14.07 13.07 -14.60
N GLU A 184 -15.22 12.72 -14.03
CA GLU A 184 -16.43 12.31 -14.78
C GLU A 184 -16.94 13.38 -15.75
N ARG A 185 -16.82 14.67 -15.41
CA ARG A 185 -17.16 15.78 -16.33
C ARG A 185 -16.40 15.71 -17.65
N VAL A 186 -15.23 15.09 -17.66
CA VAL A 186 -14.39 14.93 -18.85
C VAL A 186 -14.62 13.58 -19.49
N MET A 187 -14.62 12.51 -18.71
CA MET A 187 -14.69 11.13 -19.20
C MET A 187 -16.09 10.68 -19.61
N GLY A 188 -17.12 11.32 -19.04
CA GLY A 188 -18.50 10.83 -19.06
C GLY A 188 -18.73 9.79 -17.94
N GLY A 189 -19.93 9.22 -17.90
CA GLY A 189 -20.26 8.15 -16.96
C GLY A 189 -19.54 6.82 -17.28
N PRO A 190 -19.76 5.78 -16.48
CA PRO A 190 -19.07 4.51 -16.59
C PRO A 190 -19.13 3.90 -17.99
N ARG A 191 -17.96 3.65 -18.60
CA ARG A 191 -17.83 2.96 -19.89
C ARG A 191 -17.01 1.68 -19.69
N GLY A 192 -17.69 0.58 -19.35
CA GLY A 192 -17.08 -0.73 -19.19
C GLY A 192 -16.95 -1.18 -17.73
N ARG A 193 -16.02 -2.11 -17.46
CA ARG A 193 -15.82 -2.71 -16.12
C ARG A 193 -15.06 -1.82 -15.14
N ILE A 194 -14.39 -0.76 -15.62
CA ILE A 194 -13.55 0.13 -14.82
C ILE A 194 -14.27 1.47 -14.72
N HIS A 195 -14.37 2.01 -13.50
CA HIS A 195 -14.92 3.34 -13.28
C HIS A 195 -13.98 4.39 -13.88
N PRO A 196 -14.51 5.40 -14.59
CA PRO A 196 -13.72 6.49 -15.16
C PRO A 196 -13.00 7.35 -14.10
#